data_AF-A0A1B9Y8A2-F1
#
_entry.id   AF-A0A1B9Y8A2-F1
#
_cell.length_a   1.000
_cell.length_b   1.000
_cell.length_c   1.000
_cell.angle_alpha   90.00
_cell.angle_beta   90.00
_cell.angle_gamma   90.00
#
_symmetry.space_group_name_H-M   'P 1'
#
loop_
_entity.id
_entity.type
_entity.pdbx_description
1 polymer ?
#
loop_
_entity_poly.entity_id
_entity_poly.type
_entity_poly.pdbx_seq_one_letter_code
_entity_poly.pdbx_strand_id
1 'polypeptide(L)'
;MKKTFIFLSLFLATQIFAQQQGNKNSFTLIKQAIGDLNKDGLQDKIILSEDTSNAKRPLRLQIFFLGSDRKFKSAFSSTEVFEPQNHEGENNSNQIPDIRVENNNLVISKEINGEKQEQTFRHNKGKFELISVFKIKSDENATIETKTDLIAGTITEITKKTGSKKSKKNQREITVNTLPTLDNIKSFNAEISQ
;
A
#
# COMPACT_ATOMS: atom_id res chain seq x y z
N MET A 1 50.69 56.74 25.28
CA MET A 1 50.55 56.08 23.96
C MET A 1 49.63 54.89 24.12
N LYS A 2 48.39 54.96 23.64
CA LYS A 2 47.42 53.86 23.68
C LYS A 2 47.07 53.51 22.24
N LYS A 3 47.45 52.32 21.77
CA LYS A 3 46.96 51.77 20.50
C LYS A 3 46.49 50.34 20.76
N THR A 4 45.20 50.31 21.10
CA THR A 4 44.15 49.40 20.59
C THR A 4 44.46 47.92 20.42
N PHE A 5 43.78 47.18 21.29
CA PHE A 5 43.49 45.76 21.34
C PHE A 5 42.78 45.20 20.09
N ILE A 6 43.16 43.96 19.75
CA ILE A 6 42.36 42.81 19.29
C ILE A 6 41.46 43.01 18.06
N PHE A 7 41.95 42.52 16.92
CA PHE A 7 41.14 42.01 15.81
C PHE A 7 41.49 40.53 15.60
N LEU A 8 40.90 39.61 16.38
CA LEU A 8 40.98 38.17 16.10
C LEU A 8 39.66 37.42 16.30
N SER A 9 38.53 38.11 16.49
CA SER A 9 37.27 37.46 16.87
C SER A 9 36.24 37.29 15.73
N LEU A 10 36.56 37.57 14.46
CA LEU A 10 35.54 37.57 13.40
C LEU A 10 35.54 36.36 12.45
N PHE A 11 36.43 35.37 12.63
CA PHE A 11 36.54 34.23 11.70
C PHE A 11 35.96 32.90 12.20
N LEU A 12 35.48 32.81 13.45
CA LEU A 12 34.91 31.55 13.99
C LEU A 12 33.38 31.42 13.84
N ALA A 13 32.67 32.42 13.31
CA ALA A 13 31.21 32.40 13.25
C ALA A 13 30.62 31.78 11.96
N THR A 14 31.42 31.41 10.96
CA THR A 14 30.91 30.98 9.64
C THR A 14 30.76 29.47 9.44
N GLN A 15 31.00 28.63 10.47
CA GLN A 15 31.04 27.17 10.29
C GLN A 15 29.79 26.40 10.79
N ILE A 16 28.72 27.07 11.25
CA ILE A 16 27.59 26.36 11.88
C ILE A 16 26.35 26.20 10.98
N PHE A 17 26.25 26.90 9.84
CA PHE A 17 25.04 26.85 9.00
C PHE A 17 25.04 25.81 7.86
N ALA A 18 26.05 24.93 7.77
CA ALA A 18 26.16 23.96 6.67
C ALA A 18 25.64 22.54 6.99
N GLN A 19 25.21 22.24 8.23
CA GLN A 19 24.72 20.90 8.61
C GLN A 19 23.23 20.86 8.98
N GLN A 20 22.42 21.76 8.41
CA GLN A 20 20.97 21.64 8.46
C GLN A 20 20.38 21.38 7.08
N GLN A 21 21.02 20.47 6.32
CA GLN A 21 20.33 19.76 5.24
C GLN A 21 19.41 18.72 5.92
N GLY A 22 18.33 19.21 6.54
CA GLY A 22 17.31 18.37 7.16
C GLY A 22 16.84 17.34 6.15
N ASN A 23 17.11 16.07 6.47
CA ASN A 23 16.59 14.84 5.87
C ASN A 23 15.83 15.08 4.54
N LYS A 24 16.56 15.13 3.41
CA LYS A 24 15.92 15.03 2.10
C LYS A 24 15.08 13.77 2.10
N ASN A 25 13.76 13.94 1.99
CA ASN A 25 12.73 12.90 2.01
C ASN A 25 13.26 11.58 1.43
N SER A 26 13.54 10.59 2.28
CA SER A 26 14.19 9.33 1.90
C SER A 26 13.33 8.44 1.01
N PHE A 27 12.06 8.81 0.85
CA PHE A 27 11.07 8.07 0.09
C PHE A 27 11.15 8.38 -1.41
N THR A 28 11.53 7.38 -2.19
CA THR A 28 11.54 7.40 -3.65
C THR A 28 10.19 6.92 -4.19
N LEU A 29 9.61 7.63 -5.16
CA LEU A 29 8.36 7.23 -5.81
C LEU A 29 8.56 5.92 -6.60
N ILE A 30 7.69 4.94 -6.37
CA ILE A 30 7.72 3.64 -7.05
C ILE A 30 6.56 3.51 -8.04
N LYS A 31 5.33 3.81 -7.58
CA LYS A 31 4.11 3.74 -8.40
C LYS A 31 3.17 4.88 -8.05
N GLN A 32 2.33 5.24 -9.02
CA GLN A 32 1.24 6.18 -8.86
C GLN A 32 -0.01 5.64 -9.55
N ALA A 33 -1.17 5.85 -8.92
CA ALA A 33 -2.47 5.62 -9.55
C ALA A 33 -3.35 6.86 -9.39
N ILE A 34 -4.28 7.04 -10.32
CA ILE A 34 -5.24 8.14 -10.36
C ILE A 34 -6.64 7.55 -10.51
N GLY A 35 -7.61 8.12 -9.82
CA GLY A 35 -9.02 7.76 -9.96
C GLY A 35 -9.87 8.41 -8.88
N ASP A 36 -11.18 8.45 -9.09
CA ASP A 36 -12.14 9.04 -8.14
C ASP A 36 -12.50 8.01 -7.06
N LEU A 37 -11.89 8.07 -5.88
CA LEU A 37 -12.08 7.09 -4.80
C LEU A 37 -13.24 7.47 -3.89
N ASN A 38 -13.51 8.76 -3.72
CA ASN A 38 -14.54 9.28 -2.83
C ASN A 38 -15.87 9.61 -3.54
N LYS A 39 -15.94 9.42 -4.86
CA LYS A 39 -17.11 9.60 -5.74
C LYS A 39 -17.59 11.04 -5.81
N ASP A 40 -16.68 12.01 -5.73
CA ASP A 40 -17.00 13.43 -5.87
C ASP A 40 -16.82 13.96 -7.31
N GLY A 41 -16.42 13.08 -8.24
CA GLY A 41 -16.15 13.42 -9.63
C GLY A 41 -14.76 14.01 -9.88
N LEU A 42 -13.93 14.16 -8.84
CA LEU A 42 -12.55 14.62 -8.92
C LEU A 42 -11.57 13.45 -8.91
N GLN A 43 -10.43 13.65 -9.55
CA GLN A 43 -9.43 12.60 -9.69
C GLN A 43 -8.46 12.64 -8.51
N ASP A 44 -8.57 11.63 -7.65
CA ASP A 44 -7.69 11.45 -6.49
C ASP A 44 -6.36 10.83 -6.90
N LYS A 45 -5.37 10.95 -6.02
CA LYS A 45 -4.01 10.46 -6.26
C LYS A 45 -3.59 9.45 -5.20
N ILE A 46 -3.08 8.32 -5.65
CA ILE A 46 -2.46 7.31 -4.80
C ILE A 46 -0.97 7.25 -5.15
N ILE A 47 -0.12 7.25 -4.13
CA ILE A 47 1.33 7.17 -4.25
C ILE A 47 1.82 5.97 -3.46
N LEU A 48 2.64 5.13 -4.09
CA LEU A 48 3.46 4.13 -3.44
C LEU A 48 4.92 4.56 -3.55
N SER A 49 5.58 4.72 -2.41
CA SER A 49 6.98 5.12 -2.33
C SER A 49 7.77 4.18 -1.43
N GLU A 50 9.09 4.11 -1.59
CA GLU A 50 9.99 3.27 -0.80
C GLU A 50 11.05 4.14 -0.12
N ASP A 51 11.31 3.91 1.17
CA ASP A 51 12.47 4.50 1.84
C ASP A 51 13.75 3.72 1.50
N THR A 52 14.53 4.23 0.55
CA THR A 52 15.78 3.59 0.10
C THR A 52 16.97 3.85 1.02
N SER A 53 16.81 4.75 2.01
CA SER A 53 17.85 5.02 3.01
C SER A 53 17.79 4.06 4.20
N ASN A 54 16.64 3.42 4.41
CA ASN A 54 16.44 2.43 5.47
C ASN A 54 16.79 1.02 4.96
N ALA A 55 17.60 0.28 5.72
CA ALA A 55 18.02 -1.07 5.35
C ALA A 55 16.86 -2.06 5.13
N LYS A 56 15.75 -1.91 5.85
CA LYS A 56 14.53 -2.72 5.70
C LYS A 56 13.70 -2.32 4.47
N ARG A 57 13.96 -1.15 3.89
CA ARG A 57 13.26 -0.61 2.71
C ARG A 57 11.73 -0.66 2.84
N PRO A 58 11.13 0.02 3.83
CA PRO A 58 9.68 0.04 4.01
C PRO A 58 8.99 0.77 2.85
N LEU A 59 7.84 0.25 2.43
CA LEU A 59 6.95 0.92 1.49
C LEU A 59 5.97 1.81 2.24
N ARG A 60 5.69 2.99 1.69
CA ARG A 60 4.68 3.94 2.16
C ARG A 60 3.58 4.09 1.12
N LEU A 61 2.34 3.78 1.52
CA LEU A 61 1.13 4.07 0.77
C LEU A 61 0.59 5.43 1.21
N GLN A 62 0.29 6.30 0.25
CA GLN A 62 -0.35 7.59 0.50
C GLN A 62 -1.53 7.77 -0.45
N ILE A 63 -2.63 8.31 0.06
CA ILE A 63 -3.83 8.62 -0.70
C ILE A 63 -4.17 10.09 -0.46
N PHE A 64 -4.45 10.80 -1.54
CA PHE A 64 -4.77 12.22 -1.52
C PHE A 64 -6.06 12.48 -2.30
N PHE A 65 -7.02 13.14 -1.66
CA PHE A 65 -8.23 13.59 -2.33
C PHE A 65 -8.04 14.97 -2.95
N LEU A 66 -8.51 15.16 -4.17
CA LEU A 66 -8.50 16.47 -4.80
C LEU A 66 -9.68 17.28 -4.28
N GLY A 67 -9.42 18.36 -3.56
CA GLY A 67 -10.48 19.26 -3.08
C GLY A 67 -11.08 20.12 -4.19
N SER A 68 -12.25 20.69 -3.94
CA SER A 68 -12.87 21.72 -4.78
C SER A 68 -12.00 22.97 -4.95
N ASP A 69 -11.11 23.23 -3.99
CA ASP A 69 -10.05 24.24 -4.02
C ASP A 69 -8.88 23.90 -4.95
N ARG A 70 -8.98 22.78 -5.70
CA ARG A 70 -7.97 22.22 -6.60
C ARG A 70 -6.67 21.83 -5.88
N LYS A 71 -6.71 21.62 -4.57
CA LYS A 71 -5.57 21.18 -3.77
C LYS A 71 -5.75 19.75 -3.31
N PHE A 72 -4.67 18.97 -3.37
CA PHE A 72 -4.64 17.63 -2.79
C PHE A 72 -4.59 17.71 -1.27
N LYS A 73 -5.48 16.98 -0.60
CA LYS A 73 -5.53 16.81 0.86
C LYS A 73 -5.23 15.36 1.20
N SER A 74 -4.34 15.11 2.15
CA SER A 74 -4.02 13.74 2.56
C SER A 74 -5.24 13.09 3.21
N ALA A 75 -5.63 11.92 2.68
CA ALA A 75 -6.72 11.10 3.18
C ALA A 75 -6.20 9.87 3.95
N PHE A 76 -5.04 9.34 3.55
CA PHE A 76 -4.38 8.21 4.19
C PHE A 76 -2.87 8.29 3.96
N SER A 77 -2.07 7.85 4.95
CA SER A 77 -0.62 7.71 4.81
C SER A 77 -0.11 6.71 5.83
N SER A 78 0.52 5.61 5.39
CA SER A 78 1.10 4.62 6.30
C SER A 78 2.24 3.84 5.65
N THR A 79 3.22 3.44 6.47
CA THR A 79 4.27 2.47 6.12
C THR A 79 3.94 1.05 6.56
N GLU A 80 2.79 0.86 7.22
CA GLU A 80 2.41 -0.40 7.86
C GLU A 80 1.40 -1.22 7.03
N VAL A 81 1.05 -0.78 5.82
CA VAL A 81 0.15 -1.55 4.94
C VAL A 81 0.86 -2.78 4.37
N PHE A 82 2.17 -2.67 4.16
CA PHE A 82 2.99 -3.69 3.53
C PHE A 82 4.08 -4.19 4.47
N GLU A 83 4.60 -5.38 4.16
CA GLU A 83 5.87 -5.81 4.75
C GLU A 83 7.03 -5.03 4.11
N PRO A 84 8.09 -4.73 4.89
CA PRO A 84 9.28 -4.10 4.34
C PRO A 84 9.87 -4.93 3.19
N GLN A 85 10.56 -4.29 2.23
CA GLN A 85 11.08 -5.00 1.07
C GLN A 85 12.26 -5.91 1.40
N ASN A 86 13.00 -5.61 2.47
CA ASN A 86 14.11 -6.43 2.93
C ASN A 86 13.85 -6.96 4.34
N HIS A 87 14.11 -8.25 4.56
CA HIS A 87 14.11 -8.89 5.88
C HIS A 87 15.54 -9.22 6.31
N GLU A 88 15.83 -9.09 7.61
CA GLU A 88 17.15 -9.45 8.14
C GLU A 88 17.41 -10.96 7.94
N GLY A 89 18.46 -11.29 7.19
CA GLY A 89 18.85 -12.67 6.89
C GLY A 89 18.30 -13.26 5.58
N GLU A 90 17.47 -12.52 4.83
CA GLU A 90 16.97 -12.94 3.52
C GLU A 90 17.65 -12.18 2.38
N ASN A 91 18.10 -12.92 1.35
CA ASN A 91 18.78 -12.34 0.18
C ASN A 91 17.81 -11.85 -0.91
N ASN A 92 16.51 -12.07 -0.73
CA ASN A 92 15.50 -11.79 -1.75
C ASN A 92 14.60 -10.65 -1.29
N SER A 93 14.42 -9.63 -2.12
CA SER A 93 13.45 -8.57 -1.86
C SER A 93 12.03 -9.07 -2.08
N ASN A 94 11.09 -8.65 -1.25
CA ASN A 94 9.67 -8.85 -1.51
C ASN A 94 9.27 -8.22 -2.85
N GLN A 95 8.26 -8.79 -3.50
CA GLN A 95 7.71 -8.19 -4.71
C GLN A 95 6.96 -6.90 -4.38
N ILE A 96 7.24 -5.84 -5.14
CA ILE A 96 6.55 -4.56 -5.02
C ILE A 96 5.07 -4.76 -5.42
N PRO A 97 4.11 -4.43 -4.54
CA PRO A 97 2.69 -4.50 -4.87
C PRO A 97 2.31 -3.54 -6.01
N ASP A 98 1.30 -3.92 -6.77
CA ASP A 98 0.64 -3.03 -7.72
C ASP A 98 -0.54 -2.29 -7.05
N ILE A 99 -0.78 -1.06 -7.49
CA ILE A 99 -1.86 -0.21 -7.01
C ILE A 99 -2.63 0.37 -8.19
N ARG A 100 -3.96 0.31 -8.13
CA ARG A 100 -4.83 0.82 -9.20
C ARG A 100 -6.18 1.26 -8.64
N VAL A 101 -6.91 2.07 -9.40
CA VAL A 101 -8.31 2.40 -9.12
C VAL A 101 -9.19 1.65 -10.10
N GLU A 102 -10.18 0.93 -9.59
CA GLU A 102 -11.17 0.22 -10.39
C GLU A 102 -12.55 0.41 -9.76
N ASN A 103 -13.52 0.87 -10.55
CA ASN A 103 -14.90 1.09 -10.10
C ASN A 103 -14.98 1.94 -8.81
N ASN A 104 -14.20 3.02 -8.76
CA ASN A 104 -14.04 3.92 -7.61
C ASN A 104 -13.49 3.26 -6.33
N ASN A 105 -12.86 2.09 -6.44
CA ASN A 105 -12.22 1.39 -5.33
C ASN A 105 -10.70 1.35 -5.53
N LEU A 106 -9.96 1.42 -4.44
CA LEU A 106 -8.53 1.11 -4.44
C LEU A 106 -8.36 -0.40 -4.57
N VAL A 107 -7.58 -0.86 -5.54
CA VAL A 107 -7.17 -2.25 -5.64
C VAL A 107 -5.67 -2.35 -5.44
N ILE A 108 -5.28 -3.24 -4.54
CA ILE A 108 -3.89 -3.58 -4.24
C ILE A 108 -3.68 -5.02 -4.67
N SER A 109 -2.73 -5.25 -5.58
CA SER A 109 -2.37 -6.58 -6.07
C SER A 109 -0.95 -6.94 -5.65
N LYS A 110 -0.75 -8.17 -5.21
CA LYS A 110 0.59 -8.73 -4.94
C LYS A 110 0.62 -10.19 -5.34
N GLU A 111 1.81 -10.72 -5.51
CA GLU A 111 2.02 -12.15 -5.68
C GLU A 111 2.85 -12.65 -4.51
N ILE A 112 2.41 -13.75 -3.89
CA ILE A 112 3.04 -14.39 -2.74
C ILE A 112 3.11 -15.88 -3.06
N ASN A 113 4.30 -16.45 -3.08
CA ASN A 113 4.51 -17.89 -3.31
C ASN A 113 3.83 -18.40 -4.61
N GLY A 114 3.87 -17.61 -5.69
CA GLY A 114 3.22 -17.93 -6.97
C GLY A 114 1.69 -17.82 -6.99
N GLU A 115 1.08 -17.36 -5.88
CA GLU A 115 -0.34 -17.01 -5.81
C GLU A 115 -0.51 -15.51 -5.96
N LYS A 116 -1.28 -15.09 -6.96
CA LYS A 116 -1.67 -13.69 -7.10
C LYS A 116 -2.85 -13.42 -6.17
N GLN A 117 -2.75 -12.34 -5.39
CA GLN A 117 -3.77 -11.87 -4.45
C GLN A 117 -4.13 -10.42 -4.77
N GLU A 118 -5.42 -10.12 -4.87
CA GLU A 118 -5.96 -8.77 -4.99
C GLU A 118 -6.88 -8.44 -3.81
N GLN A 119 -6.69 -7.26 -3.24
CA GLN A 119 -7.51 -6.71 -2.17
C GLN A 119 -8.18 -5.44 -2.67
N THR A 120 -9.51 -5.37 -2.56
CA THR A 120 -10.31 -4.22 -3.00
C THR A 120 -10.82 -3.45 -1.81
N PHE A 121 -10.54 -2.15 -1.76
CA PHE A 121 -10.93 -1.24 -0.70
C PHE A 121 -11.87 -0.16 -1.20
N ARG A 122 -12.99 0.01 -0.50
CA ARG A 122 -13.95 1.08 -0.74
C ARG A 122 -13.72 2.19 0.28
N HIS A 123 -13.69 3.44 -0.18
CA HIS A 123 -13.76 4.57 0.73
C HIS A 123 -15.19 4.74 1.27
N ASN A 124 -15.35 4.73 2.59
CA ASN A 124 -16.61 4.93 3.27
C ASN A 124 -16.38 5.68 4.59
N LYS A 125 -17.06 6.81 4.77
CA LYS A 125 -17.02 7.64 5.99
C LYS A 125 -15.60 7.90 6.54
N GLY A 126 -14.65 8.21 5.65
CA GLY A 126 -13.26 8.54 6.01
C GLY A 126 -12.33 7.33 6.19
N LYS A 127 -12.81 6.10 5.93
CA LYS A 127 -12.02 4.87 6.03
C LYS A 127 -11.98 4.14 4.70
N PHE A 128 -10.90 3.40 4.45
CA PHE A 128 -10.78 2.49 3.33
C PHE A 128 -11.09 1.07 3.81
N GLU A 129 -12.34 0.63 3.64
CA GLU A 129 -12.84 -0.68 4.07
C GLU A 129 -12.50 -1.75 3.03
N LEU A 130 -11.89 -2.85 3.45
CA LEU A 130 -11.69 -4.03 2.61
C LEU A 130 -13.05 -4.68 2.32
N ILE A 131 -13.44 -4.76 1.05
CA ILE A 131 -14.73 -5.29 0.63
C ILE A 131 -14.62 -6.64 -0.11
N SER A 132 -13.45 -6.92 -0.70
CA SER A 132 -13.23 -8.15 -1.45
C SER A 132 -11.76 -8.58 -1.39
N VAL A 133 -11.55 -9.89 -1.33
CA VAL A 133 -10.24 -10.52 -1.55
C VAL A 133 -10.39 -11.51 -2.69
N PHE A 134 -9.55 -11.39 -3.70
CA PHE A 134 -9.46 -12.33 -4.82
C PHE A 134 -8.09 -13.00 -4.80
N LYS A 135 -8.06 -14.32 -4.97
CA LYS A 135 -6.84 -15.11 -5.03
C LYS A 135 -6.88 -16.00 -6.25
N ILE A 136 -5.77 -16.11 -6.96
CA ILE A 136 -5.60 -17.06 -8.05
C ILE A 136 -4.28 -17.81 -7.89
N LYS A 137 -4.38 -19.12 -7.91
CA LYS A 137 -3.24 -20.04 -7.91
C LYS A 137 -3.40 -21.01 -9.06
N SER A 138 -2.33 -21.24 -9.80
CA SER A 138 -2.29 -22.22 -10.88
C SER A 138 -1.11 -23.17 -10.69
N ASP A 139 -1.34 -24.42 -11.00
CA ASP A 139 -0.30 -25.43 -11.20
C ASP A 139 -0.49 -26.11 -12.58
N GLU A 140 0.28 -27.17 -12.84
CA GLU A 140 0.20 -27.92 -14.10
C GLU A 140 -1.17 -28.58 -14.32
N ASN A 141 -1.90 -28.88 -13.24
CA ASN A 141 -3.13 -29.66 -13.26
C ASN A 141 -4.40 -28.80 -13.24
N ALA A 142 -4.36 -27.63 -12.58
CA ALA A 142 -5.53 -26.78 -12.43
C ALA A 142 -5.19 -25.31 -12.11
N THR A 143 -6.16 -24.45 -12.42
CA THR A 143 -6.28 -23.09 -11.87
C THR A 143 -7.40 -23.06 -10.84
N ILE A 144 -7.12 -22.47 -9.68
CA ILE A 144 -8.08 -22.25 -8.60
C ILE A 144 -8.22 -20.74 -8.40
N GLU A 145 -9.43 -20.24 -8.52
CA GLU A 145 -9.80 -18.86 -8.25
C GLU A 145 -10.71 -18.82 -7.01
N THR A 146 -10.31 -18.05 -6.00
CA THR A 146 -11.08 -17.86 -4.77
C THR A 146 -11.43 -16.39 -4.62
N LYS A 147 -12.73 -16.11 -4.54
CA LYS A 147 -13.27 -14.77 -4.27
C LYS A 147 -13.98 -14.78 -2.92
N THR A 148 -13.48 -13.96 -1.99
CA THR A 148 -14.16 -13.64 -0.74
C THR A 148 -14.83 -12.28 -0.89
N ASP A 149 -16.16 -12.26 -0.89
CA ASP A 149 -16.97 -11.04 -0.84
C ASP A 149 -17.36 -10.77 0.62
N LEU A 150 -16.73 -9.76 1.23
CA LEU A 150 -16.93 -9.44 2.65
C LEU A 150 -18.22 -8.66 2.90
N ILE A 151 -18.81 -8.07 1.87
CA ILE A 151 -20.12 -7.39 1.97
C ILE A 151 -21.24 -8.43 1.94
N ALA A 152 -21.16 -9.38 1.01
CA ALA A 152 -22.14 -10.46 0.90
C ALA A 152 -21.92 -11.56 1.95
N GLY A 153 -20.75 -11.61 2.58
CA GLY A 153 -20.39 -12.68 3.51
C GLY A 153 -20.26 -14.03 2.81
N THR A 154 -19.64 -14.07 1.63
CA THR A 154 -19.52 -15.31 0.84
C THR A 154 -18.10 -15.57 0.37
N ILE A 155 -17.75 -16.85 0.28
CA ILE A 155 -16.54 -17.33 -0.40
C ILE A 155 -16.98 -18.19 -1.57
N THR A 156 -16.53 -17.81 -2.77
CA THR A 156 -16.72 -18.57 -4.00
C THR A 156 -15.37 -19.11 -4.47
N GLU A 157 -15.31 -20.41 -4.72
CA GLU A 157 -14.14 -21.08 -5.29
C GLU A 157 -14.52 -21.65 -6.66
N ILE A 158 -13.69 -21.38 -7.67
CA ILE A 158 -13.81 -21.93 -9.01
C ILE A 158 -12.54 -22.70 -9.33
N THR A 159 -12.68 -24.01 -9.56
CA THR A 159 -11.58 -24.87 -10.01
C THR A 159 -11.74 -25.18 -11.48
N LYS A 160 -10.71 -24.89 -12.27
CA LYS A 160 -10.62 -25.24 -13.69
C LYS A 160 -9.44 -26.18 -13.90
N LYS A 161 -9.72 -27.45 -14.20
CA LYS A 161 -8.68 -28.43 -14.55
C LYS A 161 -8.08 -28.11 -15.92
N THR A 162 -6.77 -28.29 -16.06
CA THR A 162 -6.05 -28.16 -17.33
C THR A 162 -6.66 -29.09 -18.38
N GLY A 163 -6.91 -28.56 -19.58
CA GLY A 163 -7.57 -29.29 -20.67
C GLY A 163 -9.09 -29.47 -20.54
N SER A 164 -9.71 -29.07 -19.43
CA SER A 164 -11.16 -29.13 -19.26
C SER A 164 -11.86 -27.86 -19.77
N LYS A 165 -12.97 -28.03 -20.49
CA LYS A 165 -13.91 -26.94 -20.83
C LYS A 165 -14.87 -26.59 -19.69
N LYS A 166 -15.00 -27.48 -18.70
CA LYS A 166 -15.90 -27.30 -17.54
C LYS A 166 -15.11 -26.89 -16.31
N SER A 167 -15.64 -25.96 -15.54
CA SER A 167 -15.17 -25.59 -14.21
C SER A 167 -16.10 -26.14 -13.13
N LYS A 168 -15.56 -26.42 -11.94
CA LYS A 168 -16.33 -26.71 -10.74
C LYS A 168 -16.44 -25.43 -9.92
N LYS A 169 -17.64 -25.08 -9.46
CA LYS A 169 -17.90 -23.93 -8.59
C LYS A 169 -18.42 -24.43 -7.25
N ASN A 170 -17.79 -23.98 -6.16
CA ASN A 170 -18.27 -24.16 -4.79
C ASN A 170 -18.51 -22.78 -4.18
N GLN A 171 -19.51 -22.67 -3.31
CA GLN A 171 -19.78 -21.44 -2.59
C GLN A 171 -20.17 -21.77 -1.15
N ARG A 172 -19.66 -20.98 -0.20
CA ARG A 172 -20.04 -21.05 1.23
C ARG A 172 -20.22 -19.66 1.80
N GLU A 173 -21.00 -19.58 2.87
CA GLU A 173 -21.22 -18.35 3.63
C GLU A 173 -20.17 -18.20 4.74
N ILE A 174 -19.89 -16.95 5.12
CA ILE A 174 -19.04 -16.56 6.24
C ILE A 174 -19.70 -15.41 7.00
N THR A 175 -19.49 -15.37 8.31
CA THR A 175 -19.93 -14.23 9.13
C THR A 175 -18.85 -13.15 9.11
N VAL A 176 -19.22 -11.93 8.74
CA VAL A 176 -18.34 -10.76 8.76
C VAL A 176 -18.97 -9.70 9.66
N ASN A 177 -18.46 -9.58 10.89
CA ASN A 177 -19.02 -8.64 11.87
C ASN A 177 -18.61 -7.20 11.58
N THR A 178 -17.36 -6.99 11.16
CA THR A 178 -16.80 -5.67 10.84
C THR A 178 -15.82 -5.80 9.69
N LEU A 179 -15.89 -4.86 8.74
CA LEU A 179 -14.94 -4.83 7.63
C LEU A 179 -13.57 -4.35 8.13
N PRO A 180 -12.47 -5.05 7.75
CA PRO A 180 -11.12 -4.55 7.95
C PRO A 180 -10.92 -3.26 7.17
N THR A 181 -9.91 -2.49 7.57
CA THR A 181 -9.55 -1.22 6.97
C THR A 181 -8.06 -1.16 6.70
N LEU A 182 -7.59 -0.23 5.86
CA LEU A 182 -6.15 -0.02 5.68
C LEU A 182 -5.40 0.24 6.99
N ASP A 183 -6.06 0.83 7.99
CA ASP A 183 -5.48 1.11 9.31
C ASP A 183 -5.20 -0.14 10.15
N ASN A 184 -5.87 -1.27 9.90
CA ASN A 184 -5.78 -2.48 10.71
C ASN A 184 -5.62 -3.79 9.90
N ILE A 185 -5.26 -3.69 8.62
CA ILE A 185 -5.25 -4.84 7.71
C ILE A 185 -4.21 -5.91 8.06
N LYS A 186 -3.08 -5.52 8.68
CA LYS A 186 -2.05 -6.48 9.09
C LYS A 186 -2.59 -7.53 10.07
N SER A 187 -3.47 -7.13 10.98
CA SER A 187 -4.13 -8.04 11.92
C SER A 187 -5.09 -9.01 11.23
N PHE A 188 -5.73 -8.59 10.13
CA PHE A 188 -6.73 -9.40 9.43
C PHE A 188 -6.13 -10.48 8.51
N ASN A 189 -4.97 -10.23 7.89
CA ASN A 189 -4.30 -11.23 7.05
C ASN A 189 -3.90 -12.50 7.84
N ALA A 190 -3.72 -12.39 9.16
CA ALA A 190 -3.48 -13.52 10.05
C ALA A 190 -4.73 -14.41 10.26
N GLU A 191 -5.95 -13.87 10.09
CA GLU A 191 -7.22 -14.57 10.35
C GLU A 191 -7.75 -15.34 9.13
N ILE A 192 -7.52 -14.87 7.90
CA ILE A 192 -7.94 -15.58 6.67
C ILE A 192 -6.93 -16.67 6.24
N SER A 193 -5.84 -16.85 6.98
CA SER A 193 -4.81 -17.86 6.69
C SER A 193 -5.01 -19.18 7.45
N GLN A 194 -6.18 -19.38 8.07
CA GLN A 194 -6.59 -20.63 8.74
C GLN A 194 -7.55 -21.45 7.87
#